data_AF-A0A502DM87-F1
#
_entry.id   AF-A0A502DM87-F1
#
_cell.length_a   1.000
_cell.length_b   1.000
_cell.length_c   1.000
_cell.angle_alpha   90.00
_cell.angle_beta   90.00
_cell.angle_gamma   90.00
#
_symmetry.space_group_name_H-M   'P 1'
#
loop_
_entity.id
_entity.type
_entity.pdbx_description
1 polymer ?
#
loop_
_entity_poly.entity_id
_entity_poly.type
_entity_poly.pdbx_seq_one_letter_code
_entity_poly.pdbx_strand_id
1 'polypeptide(L)'
;MCTNRDDEFDMHSEAEPYCSHQVTKVNVIPEADVVKCQACVNATRSFTHGQFTTVQLGELERLHDGVEIAVETWHGPGSHWREQKIPITSDTARSLAAALIRAADIEQGLTR
;
A
#
# COMPACT_ATOMS: atom_id res chain seq x y z
N MET A 1 10.49 -10.42 10.39
CA MET A 1 9.27 -10.90 11.06
C MET A 1 8.14 -10.63 10.08
N CYS A 2 7.36 -11.64 9.70
CA CYS A 2 6.19 -11.40 8.86
C CYS A 2 5.11 -10.83 9.76
N THR A 3 4.69 -9.61 9.49
CA THR A 3 3.57 -8.93 10.15
C THR A 3 2.60 -8.57 9.05
N ASN A 4 1.30 -8.66 9.31
CA ASN A 4 0.32 -7.95 8.51
C ASN A 4 0.28 -6.49 8.97
N ARG A 5 -0.31 -5.63 8.14
CA ARG A 5 -0.41 -4.18 8.33
C ARG A 5 -0.91 -3.75 9.72
N ASP A 6 -1.76 -4.53 10.36
CA ASP A 6 -2.57 -4.10 11.52
C ASP A 6 -2.08 -4.61 12.89
N ASP A 7 -0.81 -5.02 13.03
CA ASP A 7 -0.24 -5.67 14.25
C ASP A 7 -0.99 -6.95 14.71
N GLU A 8 -2.14 -7.27 14.12
CA GLU A 8 -2.82 -8.54 14.22
C GLU A 8 -2.04 -9.58 13.42
N PHE A 9 -1.62 -10.63 14.14
CA PHE A 9 -0.94 -11.79 13.59
C PHE A 9 -1.94 -12.68 12.84
N ASP A 10 -2.63 -12.13 11.86
CA ASP A 10 -3.52 -12.89 11.00
C ASP A 10 -2.68 -13.73 10.03
N MET A 11 -3.01 -15.02 9.93
CA MET A 11 -2.39 -15.88 8.92
C MET A 11 -2.71 -15.35 7.52
N HIS A 12 -1.74 -15.41 6.61
CA HIS A 12 -1.94 -15.07 5.20
C HIS A 12 -3.16 -15.79 4.62
N SER A 13 -3.97 -15.06 3.87
CA SER A 13 -5.12 -15.60 3.16
C SER A 13 -4.78 -15.83 1.68
N GLU A 14 -5.67 -16.51 0.96
CA GLU A 14 -5.56 -16.63 -0.51
C GLU A 14 -5.61 -15.26 -1.21
N ALA A 15 -6.33 -14.29 -0.63
CA ALA A 15 -6.42 -12.93 -1.15
C ALA A 15 -5.16 -12.09 -0.81
N GLU A 16 -4.47 -12.44 0.27
CA GLU A 16 -3.28 -11.73 0.75
C GLU A 16 -2.14 -12.72 1.07
N PRO A 17 -1.57 -13.38 0.04
CA PRO A 17 -0.49 -14.36 0.20
C PRO A 17 0.88 -13.67 0.37
N TYR A 18 0.93 -12.54 1.07
CA TYR A 18 2.13 -11.72 1.24
C TYR A 18 2.17 -11.06 2.61
N CYS A 19 3.38 -10.77 3.09
CA CYS A 19 3.62 -9.94 4.26
C CYS A 19 3.55 -8.46 3.87
N SER A 20 2.97 -7.64 4.74
CA SER A 20 2.90 -6.19 4.55
C SER A 20 3.31 -5.46 5.83
N HIS A 21 4.22 -4.50 5.70
CA HIS A 21 4.67 -3.69 6.82
C HIS A 21 4.40 -2.22 6.55
N GLN A 22 3.50 -1.62 7.34
CA GLN A 22 3.18 -0.21 7.20
C GLN A 22 4.35 0.65 7.63
N VAL A 23 4.91 1.39 6.67
CA VAL A 23 6.00 2.36 6.88
C VAL A 23 5.45 3.67 7.42
N THR A 24 4.33 4.14 6.87
CA THR A 24 3.68 5.38 7.30
C THR A 24 2.22 5.41 6.88
N LYS A 25 1.48 6.36 7.45
CA LYS A 25 0.13 6.75 7.05
C LYS A 25 0.01 8.26 7.01
N VAL A 26 -0.68 8.77 6.00
CA VAL A 26 -0.92 10.21 5.81
C VAL A 26 -2.41 10.46 5.58
N ASN A 27 -2.91 11.58 6.12
CA ASN A 27 -4.28 12.00 5.83
C ASN A 27 -4.37 12.51 4.40
N VAL A 28 -5.42 12.11 3.70
CA VAL A 28 -5.73 12.55 2.33
C VAL A 28 -6.97 13.42 2.38
N ILE A 29 -7.06 14.37 1.44
CA ILE A 29 -8.28 15.18 1.27
C ILE A 29 -9.42 14.22 0.87
N PRO A 30 -10.48 14.10 1.67
CA PRO A 30 -11.57 13.18 1.38
C PRO A 30 -12.40 13.65 0.19
N GLU A 31 -12.97 12.71 -0.56
CA GLU A 31 -14.01 12.99 -1.54
C GLU A 31 -15.30 13.51 -0.88
N ALA A 32 -16.20 14.08 -1.68
CA ALA A 32 -17.44 14.67 -1.21
C ALA A 32 -18.43 13.59 -0.76
N ASP A 33 -18.48 13.31 0.56
CA ASP A 33 -19.28 12.30 1.29
C ASP A 33 -18.42 11.37 2.16
N VAL A 34 -17.09 11.47 2.06
CA VAL A 34 -16.14 10.75 2.90
C VAL A 34 -15.82 11.59 4.14
N VAL A 35 -15.95 10.98 5.32
CA VAL A 35 -15.67 11.64 6.60
C VAL A 35 -14.18 11.60 6.94
N LYS A 36 -13.49 10.50 6.62
CA LYS A 36 -12.03 10.37 6.77
C LYS A 36 -11.44 9.62 5.59
N CYS A 37 -10.29 10.09 5.10
CA CYS A 37 -9.51 9.45 4.06
C CYS A 37 -8.03 9.43 4.46
N GLN A 38 -7.36 8.29 4.33
CA GLN A 38 -5.94 8.16 4.60
C GLN A 38 -5.26 7.27 3.55
N ALA A 39 -3.98 7.53 3.28
CA ALA A 39 -3.13 6.69 2.47
C ALA A 39 -2.06 6.07 3.35
N CYS A 40 -2.02 4.74 3.38
CA CYS A 40 -1.05 3.93 4.09
C CYS A 40 -0.01 3.42 3.09
N VAL A 41 1.27 3.57 3.41
CA VAL A 41 2.38 3.10 2.57
C VAL A 41 2.97 1.86 3.23
N ASN A 42 2.91 0.73 2.53
CA ASN A 42 3.36 -0.56 3.02
C ASN A 42 4.54 -1.07 2.20
N ALA A 43 5.56 -1.61 2.85
CA ALA A 43 6.54 -2.47 2.19
C ALA A 43 5.99 -3.90 2.14
N THR A 44 5.96 -4.50 0.96
CA THR A 44 5.33 -5.82 0.76
C THR A 44 6.35 -6.84 0.27
N ARG A 45 6.14 -8.09 0.69
CA ARG A 45 6.94 -9.22 0.25
C ARG A 45 6.08 -10.47 0.19
N SER A 46 6.15 -11.17 -0.93
CA SER A 46 5.50 -12.46 -1.16
C SER A 46 5.83 -13.43 -0.04
N PHE A 47 4.79 -14.08 0.49
CA PHE A 47 4.93 -15.07 1.53
C PHE A 47 4.82 -16.46 0.93
N THR A 48 5.90 -17.21 0.97
CA THR A 48 6.02 -18.49 0.26
C THR A 48 6.11 -19.63 1.28
N HIS A 49 5.04 -19.87 2.03
CA HIS A 49 4.91 -21.08 2.83
C HIS A 49 4.40 -22.21 1.92
N GLY A 50 5.29 -23.06 1.42
CA GLY A 50 4.91 -24.23 0.62
C GLY A 50 5.92 -24.61 -0.46
N GLN A 51 5.56 -25.61 -1.27
CA GLN A 51 6.31 -26.01 -2.46
C GLN A 51 5.70 -25.33 -3.69
N PHE A 52 6.19 -24.13 -4.02
CA PHE A 52 5.88 -23.46 -5.28
C PHE A 52 6.85 -23.93 -6.36
N THR A 53 6.36 -24.06 -7.60
CA THR A 53 7.24 -24.13 -8.76
C THR A 53 7.95 -22.78 -8.96
N THR A 54 9.09 -22.78 -9.65
CA THR A 54 9.83 -21.52 -9.97
C THR A 54 8.97 -20.49 -10.70
N VAL A 55 8.06 -20.94 -11.56
CA VAL A 55 7.15 -20.06 -12.30
C VAL A 55 6.13 -19.41 -11.36
N GLN A 56 5.49 -20.20 -10.50
CA GLN A 56 4.52 -19.70 -9.52
C GLN A 56 5.16 -18.73 -8.53
N LEU A 57 6.39 -19.02 -8.10
CA LEU A 57 7.16 -18.12 -7.24
C LEU A 57 7.42 -16.78 -7.92
N GLY A 58 7.90 -16.80 -9.17
CA GLY A 58 8.17 -15.58 -9.93
C GLY A 58 6.91 -14.76 -10.21
N GLU A 59 5.75 -15.41 -10.38
CA GLU A 59 4.47 -14.71 -10.50
C GLU A 59 4.04 -14.02 -9.21
N LEU A 60 4.19 -14.68 -8.06
CA LEU A 60 3.90 -14.09 -6.75
C LEU A 60 4.82 -12.89 -6.48
N GLU A 61 6.13 -13.06 -6.68
CA GLU A 61 7.10 -11.98 -6.52
C GLU A 61 6.76 -10.79 -7.42
N ARG A 62 6.38 -11.03 -8.69
CA ARG A 62 5.98 -9.97 -9.61
C ARG A 62 4.71 -9.23 -9.15
N LEU A 63 3.79 -9.91 -8.49
CA LEU A 63 2.50 -9.34 -8.08
C LEU A 63 2.56 -8.64 -6.71
N HIS A 64 3.41 -9.12 -5.80
CA HIS A 64 3.35 -8.74 -4.39
C HIS A 64 4.66 -8.21 -3.80
N ASP A 65 5.81 -8.33 -4.48
CA ASP A 65 7.06 -7.74 -3.97
C ASP A 65 7.16 -6.27 -4.37
N GLY A 66 7.39 -5.41 -3.38
CA GLY A 66 7.65 -4.00 -3.59
C GLY A 66 6.99 -3.11 -2.55
N VAL A 67 6.13 -2.21 -3.03
CA VAL A 67 5.42 -1.23 -2.22
C VAL A 67 3.95 -1.31 -2.54
N GLU A 68 3.11 -1.17 -1.54
CA GLU A 68 1.67 -1.02 -1.71
C GLU A 68 1.24 0.31 -1.12
N ILE A 69 0.38 1.02 -1.86
CA ILE A 69 -0.35 2.18 -1.35
C ILE A 69 -1.78 1.73 -1.10
N ALA A 70 -2.20 1.71 0.16
CA ALA A 70 -3.56 1.41 0.56
C ALA A 70 -4.30 2.73 0.86
N VAL A 71 -5.32 3.05 0.07
CA VAL A 71 -6.20 4.20 0.31
C VAL A 71 -7.41 3.73 1.08
N GLU A 72 -7.60 4.26 2.28
CA GLU A 72 -8.69 3.90 3.17
C GLU A 72 -9.66 5.06 3.32
N THR A 73 -10.95 4.79 3.08
CA THR A 73 -12.03 5.77 3.21
C THR A 73 -13.07 5.33 4.23
N TRP A 74 -13.58 6.28 5.01
CA TRP A 74 -14.61 6.07 6.01
C TRP A 74 -15.76 7.06 5.82
N HIS A 75 -16.98 6.54 5.67
CA HIS A 75 -18.20 7.32 5.38
C HIS A 75 -19.03 7.65 6.63
N GLY A 76 -18.46 7.52 7.83
CA GLY A 76 -19.13 7.90 9.07
C GLY A 76 -19.75 6.75 9.87
N PRO A 77 -20.49 7.06 10.94
CA PRO A 77 -21.07 6.07 11.84
C PRO A 77 -21.94 5.04 11.09
N GLY A 78 -21.76 3.75 11.41
CA GLY A 78 -22.45 2.65 10.74
C GLY A 78 -21.81 2.18 9.43
N SER A 79 -20.72 2.81 8.99
CA SER A 79 -19.92 2.38 7.84
C SER A 79 -18.64 1.65 8.26
N HIS A 80 -18.17 0.74 7.41
CA HIS A 80 -16.84 0.14 7.50
C HIS A 80 -15.83 0.98 6.71
N TRP A 81 -14.55 0.84 7.06
CA TRP A 81 -13.48 1.32 6.18
C TRP A 81 -13.56 0.59 4.85
N ARG A 82 -13.47 1.33 3.76
CA ARG A 82 -13.24 0.78 2.42
C ARG A 82 -11.78 0.97 2.11
N GLU A 83 -11.14 -0.07 1.64
CA GLU A 83 -9.73 -0.06 1.27
C GLU A 83 -9.57 -0.33 -0.21
N GLN A 84 -8.71 0.46 -0.85
CA GLN A 84 -8.21 0.19 -2.20
C GLN A 84 -6.68 0.08 -2.15
N LYS A 85 -6.17 -1.10 -2.51
CA LYS A 85 -4.74 -1.39 -2.57
C LYS A 85 -4.19 -1.18 -3.97
N ILE A 86 -3.05 -0.51 -4.05
CA ILE A 86 -2.35 -0.24 -5.31
C ILE A 86 -0.92 -0.76 -5.18
N PRO A 87 -0.64 -2.00 -5.60
CA PRO A 87 0.70 -2.55 -5.60
C PRO A 87 1.54 -1.90 -6.71
N ILE A 88 2.76 -1.51 -6.37
CA ILE A 88 3.74 -0.91 -7.28
C ILE A 88 5.14 -1.47 -7.01
N THR A 89 5.96 -1.52 -8.04
CA THR A 89 7.37 -1.91 -7.89
C THR A 89 8.16 -0.86 -7.11
N SER A 90 9.25 -1.26 -6.46
CA SER A 90 10.14 -0.35 -5.73
C SER A 90 10.68 0.80 -6.60
N ASP A 91 10.97 0.55 -7.87
CA ASP A 91 11.44 1.60 -8.79
C ASP A 91 10.34 2.60 -9.17
N THR A 92 9.12 2.10 -9.38
CA THR A 92 7.93 2.94 -9.57
C THR A 92 7.67 3.78 -8.32
N ALA A 93 7.79 3.20 -7.12
CA ALA A 93 7.62 3.91 -5.86
C ALA A 93 8.62 5.06 -5.69
N ARG A 94 9.91 4.83 -6.00
CA ARG A 94 10.93 5.89 -5.98
C ARG A 94 10.62 7.01 -6.99
N SER A 95 10.19 6.63 -8.19
CA SER A 95 9.82 7.58 -9.24
C SER A 95 8.59 8.41 -8.83
N LEU A 96 7.58 7.78 -8.24
CA LEU A 96 6.40 8.44 -7.70
C LEU A 96 6.77 9.40 -6.56
N ALA A 97 7.62 8.98 -5.63
CA ALA A 97 8.09 9.84 -4.53
C ALA A 97 8.77 11.12 -5.07
N ALA A 98 9.66 10.98 -6.06
CA ALA A 98 10.30 12.13 -6.71
C ALA A 98 9.27 13.05 -7.40
N ALA A 99 8.27 12.48 -8.07
CA ALA A 99 7.20 13.25 -8.70
C ALA A 99 6.32 14.00 -7.67
N LEU A 100 6.02 13.38 -6.52
CA LEU A 100 5.26 14.00 -5.44
C LEU A 100 6.01 15.17 -4.82
N ILE A 101 7.32 15.02 -4.55
CA ILE A 101 8.18 16.10 -4.07
C ILE A 101 8.14 17.26 -5.05
N ARG A 102 8.38 16.98 -6.34
CA ARG A 102 8.36 18.02 -7.38
C ARG A 102 7.01 18.71 -7.50
N ALA A 103 5.90 17.98 -7.36
CA ALA A 103 4.56 18.56 -7.39
C ALA A 103 4.33 19.50 -6.20
N ALA A 104 4.81 19.13 -5.01
CA ALA A 104 4.75 19.99 -3.83
C ALA A 104 5.59 21.26 -4.00
N ASP A 105 6.80 21.14 -4.54
CA ASP A 105 7.66 22.29 -4.84
C ASP A 105 6.97 23.27 -5.80
N ILE A 106 6.34 22.77 -6.88
CA ILE A 106 5.59 23.59 -7.83
C ILE A 106 4.42 24.31 -7.16
N GLU A 107 3.65 23.62 -6.31
CA GLU A 107 2.52 24.22 -5.58
C GLU A 107 2.98 25.37 -4.66
N GLN A 108 4.15 25.22 -4.04
CA GLN A 108 4.77 26.25 -3.21
C GLN A 108 5.50 27.36 -4.00
N GLY A 109 5.46 27.32 -5.34
CA GLY A 109 6.14 28.28 -6.20
C GLY A 109 7.67 28.12 -6.25
N LEU A 110 8.19 26.97 -5.81
CA LEU A 110 9.61 26.63 -5.88
C LEU A 110 9.90 26.03 -7.27
N THR A 111 10.37 26.86 -8.21
CA THR A 111 10.56 26.47 -9.62
C THR A 111 11.97 25.96 -9.95
N ARG A 112 12.64 25.23 -9.07
CA ARG A 112 14.00 24.70 -9.34
C ARG A 112 14.11 23.21 -9.13
#